data_AF-A0A1L3LVX4-F1
#
_entry.id   AF-A0A1L3LVX4-F1
#
_cell.length_a   1.000
_cell.length_b   1.000
_cell.length_c   1.000
_cell.angle_alpha   90.00
_cell.angle_beta   90.00
_cell.angle_gamma   90.00
#
_symmetry.space_group_name_H-M   'P 1'
#
loop_
_entity.id
_entity.type
_entity.pdbx_description
1 polymer ?
#
loop_
_entity_poly.entity_id
_entity_poly.type
_entity_poly.pdbx_seq_one_letter_code
_entity_poly.pdbx_strand_id
1 'polypeptide(L)'
;MGEFEFDAELWLYPGKGGWHFVTLPVEVARQIKFLAEPGKRGWGSEAVIARTGNTEWTTSIFPDKASGSFLLPVKAEVRRKERLAAGQTVRFKLSLDGD
;
A
#
# COMPACT_ATOMS: atom_id res chain seq x y z
N MET A 1 -17.43 1.85 0.52
CA MET A 1 -16.00 2.16 0.35
C MET A 1 -15.30 1.90 1.67
N GLY A 2 -14.29 1.02 1.69
CA GLY A 2 -13.47 0.78 2.89
C GLY A 2 -12.28 1.73 2.88
N GLU A 3 -12.17 2.57 3.91
CA GLU A 3 -11.04 3.49 4.11
C GLU A 3 -10.22 3.05 5.34
N PHE A 4 -8.91 3.07 5.21
CA PHE A 4 -7.97 2.62 6.23
C PHE A 4 -6.87 3.65 6.41
N GLU A 5 -6.55 4.00 7.65
CA GLU A 5 -5.41 4.85 7.99
C GLU A 5 -4.44 4.06 8.88
N PHE A 6 -3.16 4.10 8.55
CA PHE A 6 -2.13 3.45 9.34
C PHE A 6 -0.79 4.14 9.15
N ASP A 7 0.07 4.04 10.17
CA ASP A 7 1.49 4.29 10.04
C ASP A 7 2.21 3.04 9.56
N ALA A 8 3.18 3.24 8.67
CA ALA A 8 4.05 2.16 8.24
C ALA A 8 5.40 2.71 7.76
N GLU A 9 6.42 1.88 7.91
CA GLU A 9 7.78 2.23 7.51
C GLU A 9 7.95 2.06 6.00
N LEU A 10 8.43 3.12 5.35
CA LEU A 10 8.87 3.07 3.97
C LEU A 10 10.21 2.36 3.91
N TRP A 11 10.34 1.30 3.11
CA TRP A 11 11.59 0.57 2.94
C TRP A 11 11.96 0.45 1.47
N LEU A 12 13.26 0.37 1.20
CA LEU A 12 13.79 0.21 -0.14
C LEU A 12 13.83 -1.28 -0.50
N TYR A 13 13.19 -1.66 -1.59
CA TYR A 13 13.28 -3.02 -2.10
C TYR A 13 14.70 -3.31 -2.59
N PRO A 14 15.35 -4.40 -2.14
CA PRO A 14 16.74 -4.71 -2.46
C PRO A 14 16.99 -5.16 -3.92
N GLY A 15 16.09 -4.82 -4.86
CA GLY A 15 16.20 -5.15 -6.29
C GLY A 15 16.71 -4.00 -7.16
N LYS A 16 17.08 -4.32 -8.41
CA LYS A 16 17.37 -3.31 -9.44
C LYS A 16 16.12 -2.49 -9.74
N GLY A 17 16.13 -1.20 -9.38
CA GLY A 17 15.04 -0.28 -9.72
C GLY A 17 14.74 0.81 -8.69
N GLY A 18 15.28 0.73 -7.47
CA GLY A 18 15.06 1.78 -6.47
C GLY A 18 13.60 1.89 -6.00
N TRP A 19 12.84 0.80 -6.12
CA TRP A 19 11.45 0.72 -5.70
C TRP A 19 11.35 0.81 -4.19
N HIS A 20 10.42 1.63 -3.70
CA HIS A 20 10.14 1.71 -2.29
C HIS A 20 8.77 1.14 -2.02
N PHE A 21 8.67 0.35 -0.98
CA PHE A 21 7.45 -0.30 -0.56
C PHE A 21 7.18 0.01 0.89
N VAL A 22 5.92 -0.18 1.25
CA VAL A 22 5.41 -0.06 2.61
C VAL A 22 4.66 -1.34 2.89
N THR A 23 4.93 -1.95 4.03
CA THR A 23 4.20 -3.14 4.47
C THR A 23 3.00 -2.69 5.29
N LEU A 24 1.79 -3.09 4.89
CA LEU A 24 0.59 -2.75 5.64
C LEU A 24 0.59 -3.46 7.01
N PRO A 25 -0.09 -2.89 8.02
CA PRO A 25 -0.42 -3.62 9.23
C PRO A 25 -1.27 -4.84 8.89
N VAL A 26 -1.01 -5.96 9.56
CA VAL A 26 -1.70 -7.23 9.34
C VAL A 26 -3.22 -7.09 9.53
N GLU A 27 -3.66 -6.21 10.44
CA GLU A 27 -5.09 -5.95 10.68
C GLU A 27 -5.76 -5.31 9.46
N VAL A 28 -5.18 -4.23 8.93
CA VAL A 28 -5.66 -3.55 7.72
C VAL A 28 -5.64 -4.52 6.54
N ALA A 29 -4.55 -5.28 6.38
CA ALA A 29 -4.43 -6.28 5.33
C ALA A 29 -5.53 -7.34 5.40
N ARG A 30 -5.88 -7.83 6.60
CA ARG A 30 -7.00 -8.76 6.77
C ARG A 30 -8.34 -8.14 6.41
N GLN A 31 -8.58 -6.89 6.81
CA GLN A 31 -9.82 -6.19 6.47
C GLN A 31 -9.96 -5.99 4.96
N ILE A 32 -8.90 -5.57 4.29
CA ILE A 32 -8.87 -5.44 2.83
C ILE A 32 -9.15 -6.78 2.17
N LYS A 33 -8.45 -7.85 2.61
CA LYS A 33 -8.68 -9.20 2.09
C LYS A 33 -10.13 -9.67 2.30
N PHE A 34 -10.71 -9.39 3.46
CA PHE A 34 -12.09 -9.73 3.77
C PHE A 34 -13.10 -8.98 2.89
N LEU A 35 -12.86 -7.69 2.63
CA LEU A 35 -13.72 -6.87 1.77
C LEU A 35 -13.55 -7.18 0.28
N ALA A 36 -12.34 -7.59 -0.13
CA ALA A 36 -12.03 -8.02 -1.49
C ALA A 36 -12.63 -9.40 -1.85
N GLU A 37 -12.96 -10.24 -0.86
CA GLU A 37 -13.52 -11.58 -1.07
C GLU A 37 -15.05 -11.61 -0.91
N PRO A 38 -15.82 -11.28 -1.97
CA PRO A 38 -16.98 -12.13 -2.29
C PRO A 38 -17.21 -12.39 -3.79
N GLY A 39 -16.19 -12.29 -4.67
CA GLY A 39 -16.39 -12.69 -6.07
C GLY A 39 -15.26 -12.34 -7.03
N LYS A 40 -14.22 -13.18 -7.10
CA LYS A 40 -13.20 -13.29 -8.17
C LYS A 40 -12.92 -12.03 -9.01
N ARG A 41 -11.66 -11.53 -8.96
CA ARG A 41 -10.89 -11.18 -10.17
C ARG A 41 -9.40 -10.96 -9.88
N GLY A 42 -8.58 -11.95 -10.22
CA GLY A 42 -7.22 -11.74 -10.73
C GLY A 42 -6.08 -11.57 -9.70
N TRP A 43 -5.11 -12.48 -9.74
CA TRP A 43 -3.70 -12.27 -9.35
C TRP A 43 -3.37 -11.59 -8.00
N GLY A 44 -4.27 -11.70 -7.02
CA GLY A 44 -4.00 -11.35 -5.62
C GLY A 44 -3.73 -9.87 -5.34
N SER A 45 -3.72 -9.00 -6.35
CA SER A 45 -3.36 -7.59 -6.21
C SER A 45 -4.62 -6.74 -6.22
N GLU A 46 -4.80 -5.90 -5.20
CA GLU A 46 -6.02 -5.12 -5.02
C GLU A 46 -5.81 -3.67 -5.47
N ALA A 47 -6.74 -3.13 -6.26
CA ALA A 47 -6.70 -1.73 -6.67
C ALA A 47 -7.14 -0.82 -5.52
N VAL A 48 -6.28 0.14 -5.18
CA VAL A 48 -6.50 1.04 -4.06
C VAL A 48 -6.06 2.46 -4.39
N ILE A 49 -6.70 3.41 -3.77
CA ILE A 49 -6.27 4.80 -3.78
C ILE A 49 -5.44 5.01 -2.51
N ALA A 50 -4.15 5.27 -2.69
CA ALA A 50 -3.24 5.52 -1.58
C ALA A 50 -3.01 7.03 -1.44
N ARG A 51 -2.95 7.50 -0.20
CA ARG A 51 -2.67 8.89 0.13
C ARG A 51 -1.67 8.97 1.26
N THR A 52 -0.74 9.89 1.15
CA THR A 52 0.21 10.24 2.21
C THR A 52 0.33 11.76 2.26
N GLY A 53 0.17 12.33 3.45
CA GLY A 53 0.13 13.78 3.63
C GLY A 53 -0.84 14.46 2.66
N ASN A 54 -0.30 15.23 1.71
CA ASN A 54 -1.08 15.97 0.71
C ASN A 54 -1.09 15.32 -0.68
N THR A 55 -0.41 14.19 -0.86
CA THR A 55 -0.31 13.51 -2.16
C THR A 55 -1.18 12.26 -2.16
N GLU A 56 -2.05 12.15 -3.16
CA GLU A 56 -2.91 10.98 -3.41
C GLU A 56 -2.58 10.39 -4.79
N TRP A 57 -2.58 9.07 -4.88
CA TRP A 57 -2.34 8.35 -6.13
C TRP A 57 -3.04 6.98 -6.13
N THR A 58 -3.56 6.61 -7.29
CA THR A 58 -4.08 5.26 -7.53
C THR A 58 -2.92 4.28 -7.74
N THR A 59 -3.00 3.13 -7.10
CA THR A 59 -2.02 2.05 -7.21
C THR A 59 -2.66 0.70 -6.90
N SER A 60 -1.84 -0.36 -6.92
CA SER A 60 -2.28 -1.69 -6.55
C SER A 60 -1.39 -2.20 -5.43
N ILE A 61 -2.01 -2.78 -4.41
CA ILE A 61 -1.29 -3.45 -3.33
C ILE A 61 -1.12 -4.92 -3.66
N PHE A 62 0.04 -5.47 -3.32
CA PHE A 62 0.41 -6.86 -3.64
C PHE A 62 0.45 -7.70 -2.38
N PRO A 63 -0.08 -8.93 -2.38
CA PRO A 63 -0.08 -9.77 -1.20
C PRO A 63 1.32 -10.34 -1.01
N ASP A 64 1.91 -10.13 0.16
CA ASP A 64 3.17 -10.73 0.55
C ASP A 64 2.92 -11.93 1.46
N LYS A 65 3.25 -13.12 0.94
CA LYS A 65 3.12 -14.38 1.69
C LYS A 65 4.12 -14.48 2.84
N ALA A 66 5.27 -13.80 2.76
CA ALA A 66 6.29 -13.87 3.80
C ALA A 66 5.86 -13.13 5.07
N SER A 67 5.29 -11.93 4.92
CA SER A 67 4.79 -11.10 6.02
C SER A 67 3.32 -11.38 6.38
N GLY A 68 2.60 -12.11 5.53
CA GLY A 68 1.15 -12.33 5.71
C GLY A 68 0.34 -11.03 5.61
N SER A 69 0.84 -10.06 4.86
CA SER A 69 0.26 -8.72 4.73
C SER A 69 0.29 -8.27 3.25
N PHE A 70 -0.06 -7.03 2.97
CA PHE A 70 0.06 -6.43 1.64
C PHE A 70 1.25 -5.46 1.57
N LEU A 71 1.82 -5.32 0.38
CA LEU A 71 2.85 -4.36 0.03
C LEU A 71 2.27 -3.26 -0.84
N LEU A 72 2.45 -2.03 -0.38
CA LEU A 72 2.07 -0.83 -1.11
C LEU A 72 3.30 -0.22 -1.78
N PRO A 73 3.39 -0.20 -3.12
CA PRO A 73 4.45 0.51 -3.82
C PRO A 73 4.25 2.03 -3.71
N VAL A 74 5.33 2.74 -3.37
CA VAL A 74 5.34 4.21 -3.31
C VAL A 74 6.11 4.79 -4.49
N LYS A 75 5.37 5.44 -5.40
CA LYS A 75 5.91 6.06 -6.61
C LYS A 75 7.00 7.08 -6.27
N ALA A 76 8.03 7.18 -7.10
CA ALA A 76 9.14 8.13 -6.91
C ALA A 76 8.65 9.59 -6.84
N GLU A 77 7.62 9.95 -7.62
CA GLU A 77 7.04 11.29 -7.60
C GLU A 77 6.41 11.63 -6.25
N VAL A 78 5.69 10.68 -5.64
CA VAL A 78 5.09 10.84 -4.31
C VAL A 78 6.18 11.04 -3.26
N ARG A 79 7.24 10.20 -3.31
CA ARG A 79 8.39 10.33 -2.40
C ARG A 79 9.07 11.68 -2.53
N ARG A 80 9.22 12.21 -3.76
CA ARG A 80 9.80 13.53 -3.99
C ARG A 80 8.92 14.67 -3.47
N LYS A 81 7.60 14.59 -3.65
CA LYS A 81 6.65 15.61 -3.16
C LYS A 81 6.61 15.67 -1.64
N GLU A 82 6.46 14.52 -0.98
CA GLU A 82 6.33 14.43 0.47
C GLU A 82 7.70 14.28 1.18
N ARG A 83 8.82 14.34 0.45
CA ARG A 83 10.20 14.17 0.95
C ARG A 83 10.42 12.88 1.76
N LEU A 84 9.86 11.78 1.27
CA LEU A 84 9.95 10.47 1.92
C LEU A 84 11.26 9.75 1.57
N ALA A 85 11.83 9.07 2.56
CA ALA A 85 13.04 8.26 2.43
C ALA A 85 12.83 6.91 3.12
N ALA A 86 13.61 5.90 2.71
CA ALA A 86 13.59 4.60 3.37
C ALA A 86 14.00 4.72 4.85
N GLY A 87 13.35 3.94 5.72
CA GLY A 87 13.49 3.99 7.19
C GLY A 87 12.60 5.03 7.88
N GLN A 88 11.79 5.79 7.14
CA GLN A 88 10.83 6.73 7.74
C GLN A 88 9.47 6.06 7.94
N THR A 89 8.91 6.23 9.12
CA THR A 89 7.50 5.90 9.40
C THR A 89 6.62 7.02 8.88
N VAL A 90 5.69 6.69 8.00
CA VAL A 90 4.82 7.66 7.33
C VAL A 90 3.38 7.20 7.49
N ARG A 91 2.47 8.16 7.67
CA ARG A 91 1.04 7.87 7.76
C ARG A 91 0.43 7.78 6.37
N PHE A 92 -0.10 6.61 6.05
CA PHE A 92 -0.79 6.32 4.80
C PHE A 92 -2.29 6.17 5.04
N LYS A 93 -3.07 6.61 4.06
CA LYS A 93 -4.49 6.33 3.91
C LYS A 93 -4.70 5.48 2.68
N LEU A 94 -5.50 4.44 2.80
CA LEU A 94 -5.91 3.56 1.70
C LEU A 94 -7.42 3.59 1.57
N SER A 95 -7.91 3.73 0.34
CA SER A 95 -9.33 3.58 0.02
C SER A 95 -9.48 2.48 -1.02
N LEU A 96 -10.35 1.51 -0.74
CA LEU A 96 -10.69 0.45 -1.69
C LEU A 96 -11.57 1.02 -2.81
N ASP A 97 -11.13 0.85 -4.05
CA ASP A 97 -11.92 1.13 -5.25
C ASP A 97 -12.89 -0.03 -5.45
N GLY A 98 -14.08 0.09 -4.87
CA GLY A 98 -15.16 -0.89 -5.00
C GLY A 98 -16.10 -0.44 -6.10
N ASP A 99 -15.80 -0.83 -7.34
CA ASP A 99 -16.77 -0.81 -8.46
C ASP A 99 -17.59 -2.12 -8.47
#